data_AF-A0A931VPS8-F1
#
_entry.id   AF-A0A931VPS8-F1
#
_cell.length_a   1.000
_cell.length_b   1.000
_cell.length_c   1.000
_cell.angle_alpha   90.00
_cell.angle_beta   90.00
_cell.angle_gamma   90.00
#
_symmetry.space_group_name_H-M   'P 1'
#
loop_
_entity.id
_entity.type
_entity.pdbx_description
1 polymer ?
#
loop_
_entity_poly.entity_id
_entity_poly.type
_entity_poly.pdbx_seq_one_letter_code
_entity_poly.pdbx_strand_id
1 'polypeptide(L)'
;MANIQTLEVPIKGMDCAECTQHVQHAISKLDGVKSVDVLLATEKAVIRLDPDKVDMPAIRRAVASTGEYSVPETVSPPRASYIQDFNRQLMIVLALVFGVVLSIVIAGDWLGLFKFLEELVPFPIGVLIVAAGGLPIYRNVIRAALKRQVISHTLMTVGVIAALVVGQWVTAAIVVIFMRVGEYVEHFTTE
;
A
#
# COMPACT_ATOMS: atom_id res chain seq x y z
N MET A 1 36.43 -8.21 -6.21
CA MET A 1 35.07 -7.65 -6.25
C MET A 1 34.34 -8.25 -5.06
N ALA A 2 33.80 -7.44 -4.13
CA ALA A 2 33.09 -7.99 -2.96
C ALA A 2 31.74 -8.56 -3.43
N ASN A 3 31.47 -9.85 -3.15
CA ASN A 3 30.23 -10.52 -3.53
C ASN A 3 29.17 -10.22 -2.46
N ILE A 4 28.39 -9.16 -2.61
CA ILE A 4 27.40 -8.81 -1.59
C ILE A 4 26.13 -9.64 -1.79
N GLN A 5 25.76 -10.43 -0.78
CA GLN A 5 24.52 -11.21 -0.73
C GLN A 5 23.55 -10.63 0.30
N THR A 6 22.26 -10.75 0.01
CA THR A 6 21.20 -10.39 0.96
C THR A 6 20.66 -11.65 1.61
N LEU A 7 20.72 -11.72 2.94
CA LEU A 7 20.24 -12.82 3.74
C LEU A 7 19.11 -12.36 4.65
N GLU A 8 18.01 -13.10 4.67
CA GLU A 8 16.94 -12.92 5.64
C GLU A 8 17.09 -13.91 6.79
N VAL A 9 17.18 -13.40 8.01
CA VAL A 9 17.41 -14.19 9.22
C VAL A 9 16.26 -13.97 10.20
N PRO A 10 15.45 -15.00 10.51
CA PRO A 10 14.43 -14.88 11.55
C PRO A 10 15.09 -14.76 12.93
N ILE A 11 14.60 -13.84 13.77
CA ILE A 11 15.07 -13.60 15.13
C ILE A 11 13.87 -13.63 16.07
N LYS A 12 13.84 -14.59 17.00
CA LYS A 12 12.77 -14.73 17.98
C LYS A 12 13.09 -14.02 19.30
N GLY A 13 12.04 -13.57 19.98
CA GLY A 13 12.11 -12.95 21.31
C GLY A 13 12.29 -11.43 21.32
N MET A 14 12.15 -10.77 20.16
CA MET A 14 12.19 -9.30 20.11
C MET A 14 10.79 -8.73 20.38
N ASP A 15 10.61 -8.08 21.53
CA ASP A 15 9.31 -7.52 21.94
C ASP A 15 9.31 -5.98 22.03
N CYS A 16 10.45 -5.33 21.81
CA CYS A 16 10.60 -3.87 21.94
C CYS A 16 11.49 -3.29 20.84
N ALA A 17 11.27 -2.03 20.48
CA ALA A 17 12.09 -1.27 19.53
C ALA A 17 13.55 -1.10 19.99
N GLU A 18 13.80 -1.11 21.29
CA GLU A 18 15.16 -1.05 21.83
C GLU A 18 15.91 -2.38 21.64
N CYS A 19 15.19 -3.50 21.67
CA CYS A 19 15.73 -4.83 21.36
C CYS A 19 16.18 -4.92 19.90
N THR A 20 15.40 -4.35 18.96
CA THR A 20 15.77 -4.37 17.54
C THR A 20 17.01 -3.54 17.26
N GLN A 21 17.16 -2.37 17.91
CA GLN A 21 18.36 -1.54 17.79
C GLN A 21 19.61 -2.25 18.31
N HIS A 22 19.52 -2.93 19.46
CA HIS A 22 20.63 -3.71 20.01
C HIS A 22 21.08 -4.82 19.06
N VAL A 23 20.14 -5.61 18.54
CA VAL A 23 20.43 -6.69 17.61
C VAL A 23 21.00 -6.15 16.30
N GLN A 24 20.43 -5.08 15.75
CA GLN A 24 20.93 -4.42 14.55
C GLN A 24 22.37 -3.96 14.73
N HIS A 25 22.67 -3.32 15.87
CA HIS A 25 24.00 -2.83 16.18
C HIS A 25 25.01 -3.98 16.32
N ALA A 26 24.65 -5.08 16.98
CA ALA A 26 25.54 -6.23 17.13
C ALA A 26 25.87 -6.90 15.79
N ILE A 27 24.89 -7.09 14.90
CA ILE A 27 25.13 -7.66 13.57
C ILE A 27 25.94 -6.69 12.71
N SER A 28 25.69 -5.38 12.81
CA SER A 28 26.41 -4.37 12.02
C SER A 28 27.92 -4.29 12.32
N LYS A 29 28.35 -4.77 13.50
CA LYS A 29 29.76 -4.82 13.90
C LYS A 29 30.56 -5.97 13.28
N LEU A 30 29.90 -6.94 12.64
CA LEU A 30 30.58 -8.07 12.00
C LEU A 30 31.33 -7.60 10.76
N ASP A 31 32.62 -7.93 10.65
CA ASP A 31 33.45 -7.57 9.48
C ASP A 31 32.96 -8.32 8.24
N GLY A 32 32.46 -7.56 7.26
CA GLY A 32 31.82 -8.09 6.05
C GLY A 32 30.33 -7.79 5.96
N VAL A 33 29.71 -7.25 7.03
CA VAL A 33 28.33 -6.72 6.96
C VAL A 33 28.36 -5.30 6.40
N LYS A 34 27.56 -5.07 5.35
CA LYS A 34 27.41 -3.77 4.68
C LYS A 34 26.20 -2.99 5.18
N SER A 35 25.09 -3.68 5.45
CA SER A 35 23.89 -3.09 6.03
C SER A 35 23.06 -4.14 6.77
N VAL A 36 22.32 -3.71 7.78
CA VAL A 36 21.40 -4.55 8.56
C VAL A 36 20.14 -3.74 8.82
N ASP A 37 18.99 -4.32 8.49
CA ASP A 37 17.67 -3.80 8.83
C ASP A 37 16.93 -4.83 9.66
N VAL A 38 16.53 -4.47 10.88
CA VAL A 38 15.79 -5.36 11.78
C VAL A 38 14.33 -4.93 11.83
N LEU A 39 13.44 -5.83 11.43
CA LEU A 39 12.01 -5.55 11.32
C LEU A 39 11.25 -6.23 12.46
N LEU A 40 10.87 -5.46 13.49
CA LEU A 40 10.10 -5.95 14.64
C LEU A 40 8.80 -6.62 14.20
N ALA A 41 8.03 -5.96 13.31
CA ALA A 41 6.74 -6.44 12.83
C ALA A 41 6.81 -7.82 12.13
N THR A 42 7.99 -8.22 11.67
CA THR A 42 8.19 -9.48 10.96
C THR A 42 9.26 -10.37 11.60
N GLU A 43 9.69 -10.06 12.83
CA GLU A 43 10.65 -10.86 13.61
C GLU A 43 11.85 -11.34 12.78
N LYS A 44 12.42 -10.47 11.93
CA LYS A 44 13.55 -10.82 11.05
C LYS A 44 14.54 -9.69 10.88
N ALA A 45 15.79 -10.05 10.60
CA ALA A 45 16.83 -9.17 10.12
C ALA A 45 17.09 -9.43 8.62
N VAL A 46 17.15 -8.35 7.85
CA VAL A 46 17.62 -8.35 6.46
C VAL A 46 19.05 -7.84 6.48
N ILE A 47 20.00 -8.71 6.12
CA ILE A 47 21.43 -8.45 6.26
C ILE A 47 22.06 -8.48 4.87
N ARG A 48 22.78 -7.43 4.50
CA ARG A 48 23.64 -7.42 3.32
C ARG A 48 25.06 -7.68 3.77
N LEU A 49 25.64 -8.80 3.35
CA LEU A 49 26.96 -9.24 3.79
C LEU A 49 27.79 -9.80 2.65
N ASP A 50 29.10 -9.85 2.88
CA ASP A 50 30.06 -10.60 2.10
C ASP A 50 30.13 -12.04 2.64
N PRO A 51 29.65 -13.07 1.89
CA PRO A 51 29.58 -14.44 2.34
C PRO A 51 30.98 -15.06 2.53
N ASP A 52 32.01 -14.46 1.95
CA ASP A 52 33.39 -14.90 2.12
C ASP A 52 33.97 -14.45 3.48
N LYS A 53 33.31 -13.50 4.15
CA LYS A 53 33.75 -12.92 5.42
C LYS A 53 32.85 -13.25 6.62
N VAL A 54 31.54 -13.35 6.41
CA VAL A 54 30.56 -13.57 7.48
C VAL A 54 29.71 -14.79 7.17
N ASP A 55 29.71 -15.74 8.11
CA ASP A 55 28.91 -16.94 8.04
C ASP A 55 27.67 -16.87 8.97
N MET A 56 26.69 -17.73 8.71
CA MET A 56 25.48 -17.79 9.53
C MET A 56 25.78 -18.06 11.02
N PRO A 57 26.73 -18.95 11.39
CA PRO A 57 27.16 -19.12 12.78
C PRO A 57 27.68 -17.85 13.47
N ALA A 58 28.40 -16.95 12.77
CA ALA A 58 28.82 -15.67 13.33
C ALA A 58 27.62 -14.76 13.63
N ILE A 59 26.63 -14.72 12.73
CA ILE A 59 25.39 -13.97 12.93
C ILE A 59 24.61 -14.49 14.15
N ARG A 60 24.46 -15.81 14.29
CA ARG A 60 23.80 -16.41 15.47
C ARG A 60 24.48 -16.02 16.77
N ARG A 61 25.82 -16.04 16.79
CA ARG A 61 26.62 -15.64 17.96
C ARG A 61 26.43 -14.15 18.29
N ALA A 62 26.41 -13.28 17.28
CA ALA A 62 26.17 -11.86 17.47
C ALA A 62 24.77 -11.60 18.06
N VAL A 63 23.74 -12.28 17.55
CA VAL A 63 22.37 -12.17 18.08
C VAL A 63 22.29 -12.70 19.52
N ALA A 64 22.84 -13.89 19.80
CA ALA A 64 22.85 -14.47 21.14
C ALA A 64 23.63 -13.62 22.17
N SER A 65 24.60 -12.81 21.72
CA SER A 65 25.35 -11.91 22.60
C SER A 65 24.55 -10.68 23.08
N THR A 66 23.41 -10.41 22.46
CA THR A 66 22.56 -9.24 22.77
C THR A 66 21.42 -9.52 23.74
N GLY A 67 21.18 -10.79 24.11
CA GLY A 67 20.12 -11.19 25.04
C GLY A 67 19.64 -12.63 24.80
N GLU A 68 18.48 -12.98 25.37
CA GLU A 68 17.79 -14.27 25.14
C GLU A 68 17.09 -14.32 23.77
N TYR A 69 17.81 -13.97 22.69
CA TYR A 69 17.31 -14.00 21.33
C TYR A 69 17.85 -15.23 20.59
N SER A 70 17.00 -15.84 19.77
CA SER A 70 17.36 -17.08 19.06
C SER A 70 17.12 -16.97 17.57
N VAL A 71 18.09 -17.48 16.81
CA VAL A 71 18.02 -17.63 15.35
C VAL A 71 17.82 -19.12 15.04
N PRO A 72 16.60 -19.54 14.62
CA PRO A 72 16.30 -20.93 14.28
C PRO A 72 17.29 -21.55 13.28
N GLU A 73 17.65 -22.82 13.47
CA GLU A 73 18.53 -23.56 12.54
C GLU A 73 17.85 -23.90 11.21
N THR A 74 16.53 -24.09 11.24
CA THR A 74 15.74 -24.29 10.05
C THR A 74 15.43 -22.95 9.41
N VAL A 75 16.09 -22.67 8.28
CA VAL A 75 15.50 -21.80 7.25
C VAL A 75 14.31 -22.58 6.68
N SER A 76 13.22 -22.68 7.46
CA SER A 76 11.91 -22.87 6.84
C SER A 76 11.73 -21.67 5.92
N PRO A 77 11.38 -21.84 4.63
CA PRO A 77 11.07 -20.71 3.77
C PRO A 77 9.98 -19.90 4.48
N PRO A 78 10.27 -18.68 4.97
CA PRO A 78 9.25 -17.94 5.68
C PRO A 78 8.24 -17.42 4.65
N ARG A 79 6.95 -17.62 4.92
CA ARG A 79 5.86 -16.72 4.47
C ARG A 79 5.31 -16.80 3.05
N ALA A 80 5.60 -17.82 2.24
CA ALA A 80 4.82 -18.00 1.01
C ALA A 80 3.33 -18.23 1.31
N SER A 81 3.00 -19.04 2.33
CA SER A 81 1.61 -19.33 2.71
C SER A 81 0.89 -18.17 3.40
N TYR A 82 1.55 -17.45 4.32
CA TYR A 82 0.90 -16.35 5.06
C TYR A 82 0.52 -15.17 4.16
N ILE A 83 1.41 -14.77 3.24
CA ILE A 83 1.09 -13.72 2.26
C ILE A 83 0.03 -14.22 1.27
N GLN A 84 0.02 -15.50 0.92
CA GLN A 84 -0.98 -16.09 0.03
C GLN A 84 -2.39 -16.14 0.67
N ASP A 85 -2.50 -16.50 1.95
CA ASP A 85 -3.78 -16.51 2.67
C ASP A 85 -4.30 -15.10 2.93
N PHE A 86 -3.43 -14.17 3.36
CA PHE A 86 -3.77 -12.77 3.54
C PHE A 86 -4.21 -12.11 2.23
N ASN A 87 -3.47 -12.33 1.13
CA ASN A 87 -3.81 -11.77 -0.18
C ASN A 87 -5.11 -12.36 -0.72
N ARG A 88 -5.36 -13.67 -0.56
CA ARG A 88 -6.64 -14.29 -0.95
C ARG A 88 -7.80 -13.69 -0.15
N GLN A 89 -7.66 -13.57 1.16
CA GLN A 89 -8.70 -13.03 2.02
C GLN A 89 -8.97 -11.55 1.74
N LEU A 90 -7.91 -10.76 1.55
CA LEU A 90 -8.02 -9.36 1.16
C LEU A 90 -8.68 -9.20 -0.21
N MET A 91 -8.32 -10.03 -1.20
CA MET A 91 -8.95 -10.02 -2.52
C MET A 91 -10.43 -10.40 -2.46
N ILE A 92 -10.81 -11.39 -1.62
CA ILE A 92 -12.22 -11.76 -1.41
C ILE A 92 -12.99 -10.62 -0.76
N VAL A 93 -12.44 -10.00 0.29
CA VAL A 93 -13.10 -8.88 0.97
C VAL A 93 -13.25 -7.70 0.01
N LEU A 94 -12.20 -7.34 -0.74
CA LEU A 94 -12.25 -6.27 -1.73
C LEU A 94 -13.28 -6.57 -2.84
N ALA A 95 -13.29 -7.79 -3.36
CA ALA A 95 -14.25 -8.21 -4.38
C ALA A 95 -15.69 -8.18 -3.86
N LEU A 96 -15.91 -8.59 -2.61
CA LEU A 96 -17.23 -8.55 -1.97
C LEU A 96 -17.70 -7.12 -1.75
N VAL A 97 -16.84 -6.25 -1.22
CA VAL A 97 -17.14 -4.82 -1.04
C VAL A 97 -17.45 -4.17 -2.39
N PHE A 98 -16.62 -4.39 -3.39
CA PHE A 98 -16.82 -3.86 -4.74
C PHE A 98 -18.12 -4.39 -5.37
N GLY A 99 -18.39 -5.69 -5.22
CA GLY A 99 -19.62 -6.33 -5.69
C GLY A 99 -20.87 -5.74 -5.02
N VAL A 100 -20.85 -5.55 -3.70
CA VAL A 100 -21.95 -4.91 -2.95
C VAL A 100 -22.18 -3.48 -3.43
N VAL A 101 -21.11 -2.68 -3.56
CA VAL A 101 -21.19 -1.30 -4.05
C VAL A 101 -21.81 -1.24 -5.45
N LEU A 102 -21.32 -2.06 -6.39
CA LEU A 102 -21.89 -2.13 -7.74
C LEU A 102 -23.36 -2.58 -7.72
N SER A 103 -23.68 -3.58 -6.89
CA SER A 103 -25.04 -4.08 -6.79
C SER A 103 -26.01 -3.01 -6.27
N ILE A 104 -25.57 -2.18 -5.30
CA ILE A 104 -26.36 -1.03 -4.81
C ILE A 104 -26.55 0.01 -5.92
N VAL A 105 -25.49 0.34 -6.67
CA VAL A 105 -25.57 1.31 -7.78
C VAL A 105 -26.52 0.81 -8.87
N ILE A 106 -26.41 -0.44 -9.31
CA ILE A 106 -27.28 -1.00 -10.36
C ILE A 106 -28.73 -1.08 -9.88
N ALA A 107 -28.97 -1.56 -8.65
CA ALA A 107 -30.30 -1.62 -8.07
C ALA A 107 -30.92 -0.22 -7.91
N GLY A 108 -30.12 0.76 -7.50
CA GLY A 108 -30.55 2.16 -7.37
C GLY A 108 -30.95 2.79 -8.71
N ASP A 109 -30.24 2.46 -9.78
CA ASP A 109 -30.58 2.91 -11.14
C ASP A 109 -31.85 2.24 -11.67
N TRP A 110 -31.98 0.93 -11.43
CA TRP A 110 -33.19 0.19 -11.77
C TRP A 110 -34.43 0.74 -11.07
N LEU A 111 -34.30 1.10 -9.79
CA LEU A 111 -35.36 1.72 -8.99
C LEU A 111 -35.66 3.17 -9.41
N GLY A 112 -34.90 3.74 -10.35
CA GLY A 112 -35.10 5.09 -10.86
C GLY A 112 -34.65 6.19 -9.90
N LEU A 113 -33.91 5.86 -8.84
CA LEU A 113 -33.50 6.80 -7.80
C LEU A 113 -32.54 7.87 -8.37
N PHE A 114 -31.65 7.47 -9.27
CA PHE A 114 -30.74 8.40 -9.94
C PHE A 114 -31.47 9.34 -10.89
N LYS A 115 -32.45 8.83 -11.66
CA LYS A 115 -33.28 9.66 -12.56
C LYS A 115 -34.10 10.69 -11.80
N PHE A 116 -34.72 10.29 -10.69
CA PHE A 116 -35.46 11.21 -9.81
C PHE A 116 -34.57 12.35 -9.29
N LEU A 117 -33.33 12.02 -8.89
CA LEU A 117 -32.37 13.01 -8.41
C LEU A 117 -31.88 13.94 -9.54
N GLU A 118 -31.70 13.41 -10.75
CA GLU A 118 -31.31 14.16 -11.95
C GLU A 118 -32.39 15.13 -12.43
N GLU A 119 -33.66 14.77 -12.25
CA GLU A 119 -34.81 15.58 -12.65
C GLU A 119 -35.16 16.65 -11.61
N LEU A 120 -34.89 16.38 -10.32
CA LEU A 120 -35.08 17.36 -9.23
C LEU A 120 -33.95 18.39 -9.11
N VAL A 121 -32.72 18.01 -9.42
CA VAL A 121 -31.56 18.90 -9.26
C VAL A 121 -31.15 19.45 -10.63
N PRO A 122 -31.20 20.78 -10.83
CA PRO A 122 -30.74 21.40 -12.06
C PRO A 122 -29.30 20.99 -12.39
N PHE A 123 -29.07 20.60 -13.65
CA PHE A 123 -27.74 20.27 -14.19
C PHE A 123 -26.58 21.19 -13.73
N PRO A 124 -26.71 22.55 -13.74
CA PRO A 124 -25.61 23.42 -13.31
C PRO A 124 -25.21 23.22 -11.82
N ILE A 125 -26.17 22.86 -10.96
CA ILE A 125 -25.90 22.57 -9.55
C ILE A 125 -25.10 21.26 -9.43
N GLY A 126 -25.48 20.25 -10.22
CA GLY A 126 -24.74 18.99 -10.31
C GLY A 126 -23.29 19.17 -10.74
N VAL A 127 -23.06 19.94 -11.81
CA VAL A 127 -21.71 20.29 -12.28
C VAL A 127 -20.91 21.02 -11.20
N LEU A 128 -21.53 21.96 -10.49
CA LEU A 128 -20.88 22.70 -9.39
C LEU A 128 -20.42 21.75 -8.27
N ILE A 129 -21.27 20.79 -7.88
CA ILE A 129 -20.93 19.79 -6.85
C ILE A 129 -19.74 18.94 -7.29
N VAL A 130 -19.74 18.45 -8.53
CA VAL A 130 -18.64 17.65 -9.09
C VAL A 130 -17.34 18.45 -9.18
N ALA A 131 -17.43 19.72 -9.61
CA ALA A 131 -16.30 20.63 -9.71
C ALA A 131 -15.69 20.93 -8.34
N ALA A 132 -16.52 21.23 -7.34
CA ALA A 132 -16.09 21.53 -5.98
C ALA A 132 -15.52 20.29 -5.27
N GLY A 133 -16.15 19.12 -5.44
CA GLY A 133 -15.72 17.86 -4.84
C GLY A 133 -14.37 17.37 -5.37
N GLY A 134 -14.10 17.57 -6.66
CA GLY A 134 -12.85 17.14 -7.29
C GLY A 134 -11.74 18.20 -7.30
N LEU A 135 -11.99 19.41 -6.78
CA LEU A 135 -11.06 20.53 -6.80
C LEU A 135 -9.61 20.21 -6.36
N PRO A 136 -9.34 19.48 -5.25
CA PRO A 136 -7.97 19.15 -4.86
C PRO A 136 -7.28 18.26 -5.91
N ILE A 137 -8.00 17.27 -6.42
CA ILE A 137 -7.47 16.28 -7.36
C ILE A 137 -7.25 16.90 -8.74
N TYR A 138 -8.19 17.71 -9.23
CA TYR A 138 -8.05 18.38 -10.53
C TYR A 138 -6.85 19.32 -10.55
N ARG A 139 -6.54 20.00 -9.45
CA ARG A 139 -5.32 20.81 -9.33
C ARG A 139 -4.06 19.95 -9.44
N ASN A 140 -4.07 18.74 -8.90
CA ASN A 140 -2.94 17.80 -9.00
C ASN A 140 -2.78 17.30 -10.44
N VAL A 141 -3.89 16.93 -11.08
CA VAL A 141 -3.92 16.47 -12.47
C VAL A 141 -3.48 17.55 -13.45
N ILE A 142 -3.95 18.80 -13.30
CA ILE A 142 -3.53 19.91 -14.17
C ILE A 142 -2.03 20.16 -14.04
N ARG A 143 -1.50 20.17 -12.80
CA ARG A 143 -0.05 20.34 -12.57
C ARG A 143 0.78 19.20 -13.16
N ALA A 144 0.30 17.96 -13.06
CA ALA A 144 0.97 16.79 -13.64
C ALA A 144 0.92 16.82 -15.18
N ALA A 145 -0.24 17.14 -15.76
CA ALA A 145 -0.43 17.25 -17.21
C ALA A 145 0.44 18.36 -17.82
N LEU A 146 0.56 19.51 -17.14
CA LEU A 146 1.47 20.59 -17.52
C LEU A 146 2.94 20.14 -17.56
N LYS A 147 3.33 19.22 -16.67
CA LYS A 147 4.66 18.61 -16.64
C LYS A 147 4.82 17.42 -17.61
N ARG A 148 3.83 17.17 -18.48
CA ARG A 148 3.75 16.00 -19.38
C ARG A 148 3.85 14.65 -18.65
N GLN A 149 3.37 14.58 -17.40
CA GLN A 149 3.30 13.36 -16.62
C GLN A 149 1.84 12.86 -16.59
N VAL A 150 1.66 11.56 -16.83
CA VAL A 150 0.35 10.90 -16.72
C VAL A 150 0.31 10.14 -15.40
N ILE A 151 -0.64 10.49 -14.55
CA ILE A 151 -0.89 9.81 -13.27
C ILE A 151 -2.21 9.03 -13.33
N SER A 152 -2.42 8.11 -12.38
CA SER A 152 -3.68 7.35 -12.23
C SER A 152 -4.91 8.25 -12.25
N HIS A 153 -4.86 9.34 -11.49
CA HIS A 153 -5.91 10.37 -11.38
C HIS A 153 -6.21 11.10 -12.71
N THR A 154 -5.27 11.14 -13.67
CA THR A 154 -5.50 11.77 -14.98
C THR A 154 -6.56 11.02 -15.75
N LEU A 155 -6.48 9.68 -15.77
CA LEU A 155 -7.39 8.82 -16.52
C LEU A 155 -8.79 8.81 -15.89
N MET A 156 -8.86 8.83 -14.56
CA MET A 156 -10.13 8.99 -13.83
C MET A 156 -10.80 10.35 -14.10
N THR A 157 -10.02 11.45 -14.12
CA THR A 157 -10.55 12.79 -14.41
C THR A 157 -11.16 12.87 -15.82
N VAL A 158 -10.54 12.21 -16.80
CA VAL A 158 -11.10 12.11 -18.16
C VAL A 158 -12.47 11.43 -18.15
N GLY A 159 -12.64 10.35 -17.36
CA GLY A 159 -13.92 9.68 -17.18
C GLY A 159 -15.00 10.59 -16.56
N VAL A 160 -14.63 11.38 -15.55
CA VAL A 160 -15.54 12.37 -14.93
C VAL A 160 -15.99 13.42 -15.95
N ILE A 161 -15.06 13.95 -16.75
CA ILE A 161 -15.38 14.92 -17.81
C ILE A 161 -16.33 14.30 -18.84
N ALA A 162 -16.07 13.07 -19.29
CA ALA A 162 -16.94 12.37 -20.22
C ALA A 162 -18.35 12.18 -19.68
N ALA A 163 -18.50 11.80 -18.40
CA ALA A 163 -19.80 11.67 -17.75
C ALA A 163 -20.56 13.00 -17.69
N LEU A 164 -19.88 14.11 -17.36
CA LEU A 164 -20.48 15.44 -17.37
C LEU A 164 -20.94 15.87 -18.77
N VAL A 165 -20.17 15.54 -19.83
CA VAL A 165 -20.52 15.87 -21.22
C VAL A 165 -21.79 15.16 -21.67
N VAL A 166 -22.02 13.92 -21.20
CA VAL A 166 -23.24 13.15 -21.48
C VAL A 166 -24.43 13.64 -20.63
N GLY A 167 -24.21 14.57 -19.70
CA GLY A 167 -25.24 15.10 -18.81
C GLY A 167 -25.38 14.33 -17.49
N GLN A 168 -24.62 13.25 -17.29
CA GLN A 168 -24.70 12.36 -16.14
C GLN A 168 -23.87 12.88 -14.95
N TRP A 169 -24.32 13.97 -14.34
CA TRP A 169 -23.60 14.59 -13.23
C TRP A 169 -23.58 13.73 -11.97
N VAL A 170 -24.57 12.85 -11.77
CA VAL A 170 -24.60 11.95 -10.62
C VAL A 170 -23.52 10.87 -10.73
N THR A 171 -23.36 10.26 -11.91
CA THR A 171 -22.26 9.32 -12.20
C THR A 171 -20.90 10.00 -12.01
N ALA A 172 -20.75 11.22 -12.52
CA ALA A 172 -19.54 12.01 -12.34
C ALA A 172 -19.23 12.28 -10.85
N ALA A 173 -20.25 12.61 -10.05
CA ALA A 173 -20.10 12.82 -8.60
C ALA A 173 -19.66 11.55 -7.86
N ILE A 174 -20.26 10.39 -8.20
CA ILE A 174 -19.88 9.10 -7.63
C ILE A 174 -18.41 8.79 -7.92
N VAL A 175 -17.97 8.98 -9.17
CA VAL A 175 -16.55 8.76 -9.55
C VAL A 175 -15.63 9.68 -8.76
N VAL A 176 -15.97 10.96 -8.58
CA VAL A 176 -15.20 11.90 -7.75
C VAL A 176 -15.11 11.46 -6.29
N ILE A 177 -16.19 10.90 -5.72
CA ILE A 177 -16.17 10.35 -4.36
C ILE A 177 -15.17 9.20 -4.26
N PHE A 178 -15.22 8.22 -5.17
CA PHE A 178 -14.26 7.12 -5.19
C PHE A 178 -12.82 7.60 -5.40
N MET A 179 -12.63 8.59 -6.27
CA MET A 179 -11.34 9.22 -6.52
C MET A 179 -10.76 9.83 -5.24
N ARG A 180 -11.58 10.51 -4.43
CA ARG A 180 -11.19 11.09 -3.15
C ARG A 180 -10.84 10.04 -2.10
N VAL A 181 -11.58 8.94 -2.05
CA VAL A 181 -11.24 7.79 -1.19
C VAL A 181 -9.90 7.20 -1.61
N GLY A 182 -9.66 7.06 -2.92
CA GLY A 182 -8.39 6.57 -3.46
C GLY A 182 -7.19 7.45 -3.08
N GLU A 183 -7.30 8.77 -3.27
CA GLU A 183 -6.24 9.72 -2.90
C GLU A 183 -5.95 9.71 -1.38
N TYR A 184 -6.99 9.55 -0.55
CA TYR A 184 -6.82 9.40 0.90
C TYR A 184 -6.02 8.13 1.23
N VAL A 185 -6.38 6.98 0.66
CA VAL A 185 -5.66 5.72 0.89
C VAL A 185 -4.21 5.81 0.40
N GLU A 186 -3.98 6.43 -0.76
CA GLU A 186 -2.63 6.63 -1.32
C GLU A 186 -1.73 7.41 -0.36
N HIS A 187 -2.24 8.53 0.20
CA HIS A 187 -1.50 9.34 1.17
C HIS A 187 -1.13 8.56 2.43
N PHE A 188 -2.06 7.74 2.95
CA PHE A 188 -1.83 6.90 4.14
C PHE A 188 -0.78 5.81 3.93
N THR A 189 -0.58 5.35 2.70
CA THR A 189 0.44 4.34 2.39
C THR A 189 1.83 4.92 2.12
N THR A 190 1.92 6.22 1.83
CA THR A 190 3.19 6.91 1.56
C THR A 190 3.82 7.59 2.78
N GLU A 191 3.06 7.77 3.88
CA GLU A 191 3.55 8.21 5.20
C GLU A 191 3.82 7.03 6.13
#